data_AF-A0A0Q7A3V9-F1
#
_entry.id   AF-A0A0Q7A3V9-F1
#
_cell.length_a   1.000
_cell.length_b   1.000
_cell.length_c   1.000
_cell.angle_alpha   90.00
_cell.angle_beta   90.00
_cell.angle_gamma   90.00
#
_symmetry.space_group_name_H-M   'P 1'
#
loop_
_entity.id
_entity.type
_entity.pdbx_description
1 polymer ?
#
loop_
_entity_poly.entity_id
_entity_poly.type
_entity_poly.pdbx_seq_one_letter_code
_entity_poly.pdbx_strand_id
1 'polypeptide(L)'
;MRAIPVSVFAKSVSPENVVETATFWSEEMQKVFFRGLGDTRDAARGRLAREIGVPESYLKRLRYKVRDLSDIPGSILIRLAIGYDRICLSAEQRADAIKAERAELKAPHASHQELGGSCH
;
A
#
# COMPACT_ATOMS: atom_id res chain seq x y z
N MET A 1 -18.38 3.89 6.57
CA MET A 1 -17.46 3.08 5.75
C MET A 1 -17.81 3.29 4.29
N ARG A 2 -17.03 4.06 3.53
CA ARG A 2 -17.24 4.22 2.08
C ARG A 2 -16.59 3.03 1.37
N ALA A 3 -17.40 2.23 0.68
CA ALA A 3 -16.90 1.22 -0.24
C ALA A 3 -16.29 1.96 -1.44
N ILE A 4 -15.00 1.76 -1.70
CA ILE A 4 -14.36 2.22 -2.92
C ILE A 4 -14.85 1.32 -4.06
N PRO A 5 -15.33 1.88 -5.18
CA PRO A 5 -15.75 1.07 -6.31
C PRO A 5 -14.54 0.38 -6.93
N VAL A 6 -14.67 -0.93 -7.15
CA VAL A 6 -13.69 -1.82 -7.82
C VAL A 6 -13.26 -1.31 -9.23
N SER A 7 -13.94 -0.30 -9.77
CA SER A 7 -13.72 0.27 -11.10
C SER A 7 -12.46 1.13 -11.24
N VAL A 8 -11.88 1.65 -10.15
CA VAL A 8 -10.58 2.36 -10.21
C VAL A 8 -9.42 1.36 -10.40
N PHE A 9 -9.58 0.14 -9.88
CA PHE A 9 -8.59 -0.95 -9.96
C PHE A 9 -8.39 -1.51 -11.38
N ALA A 10 -9.43 -1.46 -12.21
CA ALA A 10 -9.41 -2.02 -13.56
C ALA A 10 -8.60 -1.20 -14.59
N LYS A 11 -8.16 0.03 -14.27
CA LYS A 11 -7.44 0.90 -15.22
C LYS A 11 -5.90 0.81 -15.17
N SER A 12 -5.30 0.16 -14.17
CA SER A 12 -3.84 0.06 -14.02
C SER A 12 -3.28 -1.37 -14.08
N VAL A 13 -4.13 -2.40 -13.99
CA VAL A 13 -3.73 -3.79 -14.25
C VAL A 13 -3.93 -4.06 -15.73
N SER A 14 -2.87 -3.87 -16.53
CA SER A 14 -2.84 -4.44 -17.87
C SER A 14 -2.80 -5.97 -17.74
N PRO A 15 -3.83 -6.71 -18.20
CA PRO A 15 -3.90 -8.17 -18.06
C PRO A 15 -2.75 -8.89 -18.79
N GLU A 16 -2.06 -8.22 -19.71
CA GLU A 16 -0.92 -8.74 -20.46
C GLU A 16 0.31 -9.16 -19.61
N ASN A 17 0.41 -8.85 -18.31
CA ASN A 17 1.49 -9.41 -17.46
C ASN A 17 1.12 -9.64 -15.98
N VAL A 18 0.25 -10.64 -15.73
CA VAL A 18 -0.21 -11.05 -14.38
C VAL A 18 0.95 -11.35 -13.42
N VAL A 19 2.02 -11.97 -13.90
CA VAL A 19 3.18 -12.35 -13.08
C VAL A 19 3.95 -11.12 -12.60
N GLU A 20 4.14 -10.14 -13.48
CA GLU A 20 4.79 -8.87 -13.15
C GLU A 20 3.96 -8.09 -12.12
N THR A 21 2.64 -8.04 -12.30
CA THR A 21 1.72 -7.37 -11.36
C THR A 21 1.74 -8.02 -9.98
N ALA A 22 1.67 -9.35 -9.91
CA ALA A 22 1.75 -10.08 -8.64
C ALA A 22 3.11 -9.88 -7.94
N THR A 23 4.19 -9.81 -8.72
CA THR A 23 5.54 -9.54 -8.20
C THR A 23 5.61 -8.14 -7.62
N PHE A 24 5.15 -7.13 -8.36
CA PHE A 24 5.10 -5.74 -7.92
C PHE A 24 4.32 -5.59 -6.61
N TRP A 25 3.09 -6.11 -6.54
CA TRP A 25 2.29 -6.07 -5.32
C TRP A 25 3.02 -6.72 -4.14
N SER A 26 3.58 -7.92 -4.34
CA SER A 26 4.34 -8.61 -3.29
C SER A 26 5.52 -7.79 -2.78
N GLU A 27 6.29 -7.13 -3.66
CA GLU A 27 7.46 -6.34 -3.25
C GLU A 27 7.07 -5.06 -2.52
N GLU A 28 6.08 -4.32 -3.02
CA GLU A 28 5.62 -3.08 -2.37
C GLU A 28 5.02 -3.37 -0.99
N MET A 29 4.21 -4.43 -0.87
CA MET A 29 3.68 -4.82 0.42
C MET A 29 4.82 -5.20 1.39
N GLN A 30 5.83 -5.95 0.96
CA GLN A 30 6.96 -6.32 1.83
C GLN A 30 7.73 -5.09 2.34
N LYS A 31 7.85 -4.02 1.55
CA LYS A 31 8.45 -2.75 2.00
C LYS A 31 7.65 -2.12 3.14
N VAL A 32 6.32 -2.18 3.08
CA VAL A 32 5.44 -1.66 4.15
C VAL A 32 5.57 -2.48 5.45
N PHE A 33 5.78 -3.79 5.35
CA PHE A 33 5.99 -4.66 6.52
C PHE A 33 7.42 -4.65 7.08
N PHE A 34 8.33 -3.92 6.45
CA PHE A 34 9.71 -3.76 6.91
C PHE A 34 9.77 -2.74 8.05
N ARG A 35 10.34 -3.15 9.19
CA ARG A 35 10.34 -2.38 10.44
C ARG A 35 11.58 -1.50 10.63
N GLY A 36 12.53 -1.51 9.70
CA GLY A 36 13.73 -0.66 9.74
C GLY A 36 15.00 -1.42 10.12
N LEU A 37 15.99 -0.70 10.68
CA LEU A 37 17.34 -1.21 10.91
C LEU A 37 17.34 -2.41 11.87
N GLY A 38 17.94 -3.52 11.45
CA GLY A 38 17.94 -4.80 12.19
C GLY A 38 16.81 -5.75 11.80
N ASP A 39 15.83 -5.30 11.00
CA ASP A 39 14.81 -6.16 10.43
C ASP A 39 15.33 -6.89 9.19
N THR A 40 14.77 -8.08 8.93
CA THR A 40 15.14 -8.88 7.76
C THR A 40 14.00 -8.94 6.76
N ARG A 41 14.35 -9.03 5.48
CA ARG A 41 13.35 -9.23 4.41
C ARG A 41 12.56 -10.52 4.60
N ASP A 42 13.19 -11.57 5.13
CA ASP A 42 12.51 -12.83 5.42
C ASP A 42 11.48 -12.65 6.54
N ALA A 43 11.80 -11.90 7.60
CA ALA A 43 10.84 -11.57 8.65
C ALA A 43 9.66 -10.71 8.14
N ALA A 44 9.94 -9.71 7.29
CA ALA A 44 8.90 -8.89 6.65
C ALA A 44 7.99 -9.74 5.75
N ARG A 45 8.56 -10.65 4.97
CA ARG A 45 7.81 -11.60 4.13
C ARG A 45 6.97 -12.57 4.97
N GLY A 46 7.49 -13.09 6.07
CA GLY A 46 6.75 -13.95 6.99
C GLY A 46 5.55 -13.22 7.61
N ARG A 47 5.71 -11.95 7.97
CA ARG A 47 4.61 -11.09 8.43
C ARG A 47 3.55 -10.89 7.34
N LEU A 48 3.98 -10.52 6.13
CA LEU A 48 3.08 -10.37 4.99
C LEU A 48 2.31 -11.67 4.71
N ALA A 49 3.01 -12.80 4.62
CA ALA A 49 2.44 -14.13 4.39
C ALA A 49 1.32 -14.45 5.39
N ARG A 50 1.54 -14.15 6.68
CA ARG A 50 0.55 -14.32 7.74
C ARG A 50 -0.65 -13.39 7.58
N GLU A 51 -0.42 -12.15 7.16
CA GLU A 51 -1.47 -11.14 6.99
C GLU A 51 -2.42 -11.48 5.83
N ILE A 52 -1.87 -11.81 4.65
CA ILE A 52 -2.67 -12.06 3.44
C ILE A 52 -3.04 -13.54 3.27
N GLY A 53 -2.51 -14.42 4.13
CA GLY A 53 -2.73 -15.86 4.07
C GLY A 53 -2.08 -16.54 2.86
N VAL A 54 -1.04 -15.97 2.26
CA VAL A 54 -0.31 -16.59 1.14
C VAL A 54 0.91 -17.31 1.70
N PRO A 55 1.24 -18.54 1.24
CA PRO A 55 2.42 -19.24 1.71
C PRO A 55 3.71 -18.43 1.50
N GLU A 56 4.55 -18.36 2.52
CA GLU A 56 5.80 -17.61 2.47
C GLU A 56 6.73 -18.13 1.35
N SER A 57 6.72 -19.43 1.12
CA SER A 57 7.43 -20.08 0.01
C SER A 57 6.98 -19.58 -1.35
N TYR A 58 5.69 -19.24 -1.50
CA TYR A 58 5.14 -18.70 -2.75
C TYR A 58 5.59 -17.24 -2.96
N LEU A 59 5.58 -16.42 -1.91
CA LEU A 59 6.14 -15.06 -1.97
C LEU A 59 7.64 -15.06 -2.28
N LYS A 60 8.39 -16.03 -1.74
CA LYS A 60 9.80 -16.26 -2.08
C LYS A 60 9.96 -16.64 -3.55
N ARG A 61 9.07 -17.50 -4.07
CA ARG A 61 9.07 -17.94 -5.46
C ARG A 61 8.79 -16.80 -6.43
N LEU A 62 7.78 -15.96 -6.15
CA LEU A 62 7.47 -14.76 -6.93
C LEU A 62 8.69 -13.84 -7.10
N ARG A 63 9.55 -13.77 -6.09
CA ARG A 63 10.73 -12.90 -6.13
C ARG A 63 11.92 -13.51 -6.87
N TYR A 64 12.27 -14.75 -6.56
CA TYR A 64 13.53 -15.35 -7.05
C TYR A 64 13.36 -16.21 -8.29
N LYS A 65 12.14 -16.70 -8.54
CA LYS A 65 11.82 -17.65 -9.61
C LYS A 65 10.72 -17.13 -10.52
N VAL A 66 10.64 -15.81 -10.69
CA VAL A 66 9.63 -15.16 -11.53
C VAL A 66 9.71 -15.63 -12.98
N ARG A 67 10.93 -15.88 -13.48
CA ARG A 67 11.19 -16.40 -14.82
C ARG A 67 10.70 -17.83 -15.03
N ASP A 68 10.55 -18.58 -13.94
CA ASP A 68 10.07 -19.96 -13.93
C ASP A 68 8.56 -20.05 -13.63
N LEU A 69 7.89 -18.90 -13.48
CA LEU A 69 6.44 -18.81 -13.25
C LEU A 69 5.74 -18.52 -14.58
N SER A 70 5.12 -19.55 -15.15
CA SER A 70 4.24 -19.38 -16.31
C SER A 70 2.82 -18.95 -15.92
N ASP A 71 2.38 -19.35 -14.72
CA ASP A 71 1.01 -19.16 -14.26
C ASP A 71 0.96 -18.97 -12.74
N ILE A 72 -0.09 -18.27 -12.29
CA ILE A 72 -0.37 -17.96 -10.89
C ILE A 72 -1.76 -18.47 -10.55
N PRO A 73 -1.93 -19.28 -9.48
CA PRO A 73 -3.25 -19.70 -9.05
C PRO A 73 -4.12 -18.48 -8.75
N GLY A 74 -5.31 -18.42 -9.34
CA GLY A 74 -6.22 -17.27 -9.18
C GLY A 74 -6.54 -16.94 -7.71
N SER A 75 -6.56 -17.95 -6.83
CA SER A 75 -6.72 -17.75 -5.38
C SER A 75 -5.59 -16.94 -4.74
N ILE A 76 -4.34 -17.11 -5.21
CA ILE A 76 -3.20 -16.33 -4.74
C ILE A 76 -3.26 -14.91 -5.32
N LEU A 77 -3.61 -14.78 -6.59
CA LEU A 77 -3.76 -13.47 -7.23
C LEU A 77 -4.81 -12.61 -6.52
N ILE A 78 -5.98 -13.19 -6.21
CA ILE A 78 -7.05 -12.50 -5.47
C ILE A 78 -6.58 -12.07 -4.07
N ARG A 79 -5.85 -12.94 -3.35
CA ARG A 79 -5.29 -12.60 -2.03
C ARG A 79 -4.29 -11.44 -2.10
N LEU A 80 -3.42 -11.45 -3.11
CA LEU A 80 -2.46 -10.37 -3.34
C LEU A 80 -3.17 -9.06 -3.67
N ALA A 81 -4.18 -9.09 -4.56
CA ALA A 81 -4.96 -7.91 -4.92
C ALA A 81 -5.67 -7.29 -3.69
N ILE A 82 -6.40 -8.11 -2.92
CA ILE A 82 -7.09 -7.66 -1.70
C ILE A 82 -6.09 -7.13 -0.66
N GLY A 83 -4.94 -7.80 -0.50
CA GLY A 83 -3.90 -7.37 0.43
C GLY A 83 -3.32 -6.00 0.04
N TYR A 84 -3.04 -5.82 -1.24
CA TYR A 84 -2.50 -4.58 -1.78
C TYR A 84 -3.48 -3.42 -1.60
N ASP A 85 -4.75 -3.62 -1.96
CA ASP A 85 -5.82 -2.62 -1.79
C ASP A 85 -5.96 -2.17 -0.33
N ARG A 86 -5.91 -3.10 0.63
CA ARG A 86 -5.98 -2.76 2.06
C ARG A 86 -4.84 -1.84 2.50
N ILE A 87 -3.64 -2.05 1.96
CA ILE A 87 -2.47 -1.24 2.29
C ILE A 87 -2.59 0.15 1.66
N CYS A 88 -3.02 0.25 0.41
CA CYS A 88 -3.30 1.52 -0.25
C CYS A 88 -4.34 2.32 0.51
N LEU A 89 -5.47 1.69 0.88
CA LEU A 89 -6.53 2.32 1.66
C LEU A 89 -6.02 2.83 3.02
N SER A 90 -5.19 2.05 3.71
CA SER A 90 -4.60 2.46 4.99
C SER A 90 -3.67 3.68 4.83
N ALA A 91 -2.95 3.77 3.72
CA ALA A 91 -2.09 4.92 3.42
C ALA A 91 -2.93 6.17 3.10
N GLU A 92 -4.00 6.04 2.32
CA GLU A 92 -4.93 7.13 2.03
C GLU A 92 -5.59 7.69 3.30
N GLN A 93 -6.05 6.81 4.19
CA GLN A 93 -6.62 7.20 5.48
C GLN A 93 -5.62 7.98 6.35
N ARG A 94 -4.35 7.54 6.37
CA ARG A 94 -3.27 8.27 7.07
C ARG A 94 -3.02 9.64 6.44
N ALA A 95 -3.01 9.73 5.12
CA ALA A 95 -2.84 11.00 4.42
C ALA A 95 -4.00 11.97 4.71
N ASP A 96 -5.23 11.48 4.76
CA ASP A 96 -6.39 12.30 5.08
C ASP A 96 -6.40 12.77 6.54
N ALA A 97 -5.96 11.92 7.47
CA ALA A 97 -5.75 12.33 8.86
C ALA A 97 -4.71 13.46 8.98
N ILE A 98 -3.59 13.35 8.27
CA ILE A 98 -2.55 14.39 8.24
C ILE A 98 -3.09 15.69 7.63
N LYS A 99 -3.92 15.61 6.57
CA LYS A 99 -4.56 16.80 5.98
C LYS A 99 -5.51 17.48 6.97
N ALA A 100 -6.29 16.70 7.73
CA ALA A 100 -7.19 17.23 8.75
C ALA A 100 -6.41 17.93 9.86
N GLU A 101 -5.37 17.30 10.40
CA GLU A 101 -4.47 17.89 11.41
C GLU A 101 -3.83 19.20 10.90
N ARG A 102 -3.38 19.22 9.64
CA ARG A 102 -2.85 20.45 9.01
C ARG A 102 -3.89 21.55 8.88
N ALA A 103 -5.16 21.21 8.61
CA ALA A 103 -6.23 22.20 8.52
C ALA A 103 -6.53 22.81 9.91
N GLU A 104 -6.54 21.98 10.95
CA GLU A 104 -6.70 22.42 12.35
C GLU A 104 -5.57 23.35 12.79
N LEU A 105 -4.31 23.04 12.45
CA LEU A 105 -3.16 23.91 12.75
C LEU A 105 -3.18 25.24 11.98
N LYS A 106 -3.75 25.26 10.76
CA LYS A 106 -3.85 26.49 9.94
C LYS A 106 -5.00 27.41 10.36
N ALA A 107 -6.11 26.88 10.87
CA ALA A 107 -7.26 27.66 11.32
C ALA A 107 -6.90 28.81 12.31
N PRO A 108 -6.03 28.62 13.33
CA PRO A 108 -5.61 29.71 14.23
C PRO A 108 -4.57 30.66 13.59
N HIS A 109 -3.82 30.23 12.58
CA HIS A 109 -2.85 31.09 11.90
C HIS A 109 -3.53 32.07 10.92
N ALA A 110 -4.65 31.67 10.31
CA ALA A 110 -5.45 32.55 9.45
C ALA A 110 -6.12 33.70 10.24
N SER A 111 -6.50 33.46 11.50
CA SER A 111 -7.14 34.47 12.35
C SER A 111 -6.17 35.49 12.96
N HIS A 112 -4.88 35.15 13.10
CA HIS A 112 -3.84 36.09 13.56
C HIS A 112 -3.28 36.99 12.46
N GLN A 113 -3.39 36.61 11.18
CA GLN A 113 -2.85 37.38 10.07
C GLN A 113 -3.70 38.63 9.73
N GLU A 114 -4.96 38.66 10.16
CA GLU A 114 -5.89 39.78 9.94
C GLU A 114 -5.66 40.96 10.91
N LEU A 115 -4.87 40.79 11.97
CA LEU A 115 -4.60 41.83 12.99
C LEU A 115 -3.19 42.47 12.88
N GLY A 116 -2.36 42.03 11.94
CA GLY A 116 -0.99 42.53 11.75
C GLY A 116 -0.79 43.51 10.58
N GLY A 117 -1.87 43.88 9.88
CA GLY A 117 -1.84 44.70 8.66
C GLY A 117 -2.35 46.13 8.86
N SER A 118 -1.97 46.80 9.95
CA SER A 118 -2.16 48.24 10.09
C SER A 118 -0.96 48.83 10.84
N CYS A 119 0.07 49.20 10.08
CA CYS A 119 1.07 50.16 10.53
C CYS A 119 0.85 51.43 9.69
N HIS A 120 0.41 52.49 10.37
CA HIS A 120 0.50 53.88 9.92
C HIS A 120 1.96 54.30 9.73
#